data_AF-A0A2V7L803-F1
#
_entry.id   AF-A0A2V7L803-F1
#
_cell.length_a   1.000
_cell.length_b   1.000
_cell.length_c   1.000
_cell.angle_alpha   90.00
_cell.angle_beta   90.00
_cell.angle_gamma   90.00
#
_symmetry.space_group_name_H-M   'P 1'
#
loop_
_entity.id
_entity.type
_entity.pdbx_description
1 polymer ?
#
loop_
_entity_poly.entity_id
_entity_poly.type
_entity_poly.pdbx_seq_one_letter_code
_entity_poly.pdbx_strand_id
1 'polypeptide(L)'
;AISPCLSWAHEADRLAFAYYEDGEYNVYAVDNPRSLKRQPYQAPAVPPVTSLLAAQRRALGGPTAVVAVAAAPADSGARTGTSVYRSPAGFRASGATSQSDTAAGPAPVSVKSLIDSSPALPDTSEFTLRPYHTRYTPDYVARPTIGYERDNFGRGFFGGSAISLSDILGNHTMVFSGAVNGRLSEAQVLAAYVNQAHRLNWAFGGTQDPLYFYLPTTVQSTTDPRVLMYTQRLERFVIRDVFAQGVYPFSRFTRVEVGGHFSNITQDTLRQDFFVDRSTNGVVGVNDPVTGSGPSISYYGPQLALVHDNSIFGFVGPFTGSRWRLEVSPSFGAWQFTAGMVDWRRYFFARPFTLALRGLFFGRFGRDGDLFPLFIGNTNLMRGYTAGSILNNECLAATTSGCPVLDQLIGSRFAVANAELRFPLTRSLVLGFLPVGLPPIEGAIFYDAGLAWDSRSKLVWSRSSTDDAEIVRAPLRSWGGSIRMNLLGFVVLRFDYTKPLSRPHNDPYWTVSLGPTF
;
A
#
# COMPACT_ATOMS: atom_id res chain seq x y z
N ALA A 1 0.80 -16.68 7.81
CA ALA A 1 0.55 -18.04 8.34
C ALA A 1 0.03 -18.89 7.21
N ILE A 2 0.77 -19.92 6.80
CA ILE A 2 0.32 -20.84 5.75
C ILE A 2 -0.52 -21.88 6.49
N SER A 3 -1.82 -21.96 6.19
CA SER A 3 -2.68 -23.02 6.74
C SER A 3 -2.09 -24.38 6.40
N PRO A 4 -2.14 -25.41 7.28
CA PRO A 4 -1.83 -26.76 6.87
C PRO A 4 -2.68 -27.12 5.64
N CYS A 5 -2.02 -27.61 4.59
CA CYS A 5 -2.65 -28.02 3.35
C CYS A 5 -2.52 -29.54 3.19
N LEU A 6 -3.61 -30.18 2.77
CA LEU A 6 -3.72 -31.61 2.55
C LEU A 6 -4.33 -31.83 1.16
N SER A 7 -3.72 -32.68 0.35
CA SER A 7 -4.14 -32.98 -1.01
C SER A 7 -4.05 -34.47 -1.28
N TRP A 8 -5.09 -35.05 -1.89
CA TRP A 8 -5.17 -36.48 -2.17
C TRP A 8 -5.44 -36.74 -3.65
N ALA A 9 -4.53 -37.47 -4.30
CA ALA A 9 -4.75 -38.01 -5.64
C ALA A 9 -5.47 -39.37 -5.55
N HIS A 10 -6.79 -39.37 -5.76
CA HIS A 10 -7.63 -40.55 -5.62
C HIS A 10 -7.29 -41.70 -6.59
N GLU A 11 -6.86 -41.37 -7.82
CA GLU A 11 -6.51 -42.34 -8.86
C GLU A 11 -5.15 -43.00 -8.61
N ALA A 12 -4.19 -42.23 -8.09
CA ALA A 12 -2.84 -42.70 -7.75
C ALA A 12 -2.75 -43.24 -6.31
N ASP A 13 -3.85 -43.18 -5.56
CA ASP A 13 -3.95 -43.48 -4.12
C ASP A 13 -2.78 -42.92 -3.31
N ARG A 14 -2.53 -41.61 -3.45
CA ARG A 14 -1.39 -40.92 -2.83
C ARG A 14 -1.81 -39.62 -2.17
N LEU A 15 -1.59 -39.53 -0.85
CA LEU A 15 -1.92 -38.36 -0.03
C LEU A 15 -0.64 -37.56 0.25
N ALA A 16 -0.69 -36.24 0.14
CA ALA A 16 0.38 -35.35 0.58
C ALA A 16 -0.15 -34.29 1.55
N PHE A 17 0.63 -33.96 2.58
CA PHE A 17 0.27 -32.93 3.54
C PHE A 17 1.49 -32.16 4.05
N ALA A 18 1.30 -30.88 4.37
CA ALA A 18 2.32 -30.02 4.96
C ALA A 18 2.17 -29.97 6.48
N TYR A 19 3.28 -30.14 7.21
CA TYR A 19 3.33 -30.08 8.66
C TYR A 19 4.51 -29.23 9.12
N TYR A 20 4.32 -28.44 10.19
CA TYR A 20 5.35 -27.56 10.73
C TYR A 20 6.06 -28.25 11.89
N GLU A 21 7.33 -28.58 11.71
CA GLU A 21 8.19 -29.17 12.75
C GLU A 21 9.60 -28.56 12.67
N ASP A 22 10.30 -28.50 13.81
CA ASP A 22 11.67 -27.98 13.94
C ASP A 22 11.93 -26.58 13.34
N GLY A 23 10.88 -25.75 13.26
CA GLY A 23 10.98 -24.38 12.76
C GLY A 23 10.75 -24.25 11.25
N GLU A 24 10.52 -25.35 10.53
CA GLU A 24 10.34 -25.40 9.07
C GLU A 24 9.03 -26.12 8.67
N TYR A 25 8.56 -25.90 7.43
CA TYR A 25 7.41 -26.62 6.88
C TYR A 25 7.90 -27.81 6.05
N ASN A 26 7.63 -29.03 6.51
CA ASN A 26 7.94 -30.27 5.81
C ASN A 26 6.69 -30.80 5.07
N VAL A 27 6.90 -31.42 3.90
CA VAL A 27 5.83 -32.06 3.13
C VAL A 27 6.00 -33.57 3.19
N TYR A 28 4.97 -34.25 3.69
CA TYR A 28 4.94 -35.70 3.78
C TYR A 28 4.04 -36.25 2.68
N ALA A 29 4.41 -37.41 2.14
CA ALA A 29 3.59 -38.17 1.23
C ALA A 29 3.32 -39.56 1.82
N VAL A 30 2.09 -40.01 1.69
CA VAL A 30 1.64 -41.35 2.08
C VAL A 30 1.13 -42.03 0.82
N ASP A 31 1.80 -43.11 0.44
CA ASP A 31 1.34 -44.01 -0.60
C ASP A 31 0.34 -45.01 0.01
N ASN A 32 -0.77 -45.27 -0.67
CA ASN A 32 -1.88 -46.10 -0.17
C ASN A 32 -2.46 -45.64 1.18
N PRO A 33 -2.97 -44.40 1.29
CA PRO A 33 -3.56 -43.88 2.52
C PRO A 33 -4.80 -44.66 2.96
N ARG A 34 -5.47 -45.37 2.03
CA ARG A 34 -6.61 -46.24 2.34
C ARG A 34 -6.25 -47.43 3.23
N SER A 35 -4.98 -47.87 3.18
CA SER A 35 -4.47 -48.95 4.05
C SER A 35 -4.33 -48.56 5.53
N LEU A 36 -4.33 -47.26 5.83
CA LEU A 36 -4.27 -46.75 7.21
C LEU A 36 -5.54 -47.02 8.03
N LYS A 37 -6.58 -47.63 7.42
CA LYS A 37 -7.78 -48.12 8.12
C LYS A 37 -7.53 -49.38 8.94
N ARG A 38 -6.59 -49.39 9.89
CA ARG A 38 -6.57 -50.42 10.96
C ARG A 38 -6.12 -49.84 12.30
N GLN A 39 -7.15 -49.54 13.10
CA GLN A 39 -7.17 -49.16 14.51
C GLN A 39 -6.81 -47.70 14.83
N PRO A 40 -7.54 -47.07 15.78
CA PRO A 40 -7.22 -45.73 16.26
C PRO A 40 -5.82 -45.70 16.86
N TYR A 41 -5.06 -44.64 16.55
CA TYR A 41 -3.73 -44.40 17.08
C TYR A 41 -3.73 -44.53 18.61
N GLN A 42 -2.98 -45.51 19.12
CA GLN A 42 -2.69 -45.63 20.55
C GLN A 42 -1.32 -44.99 20.81
N ALA A 43 -1.27 -44.01 21.71
CA ALA A 43 0.00 -43.44 22.13
C ALA A 43 0.91 -44.55 22.72
N PRO A 44 2.20 -44.60 22.37
CA PRO A 44 3.11 -45.58 22.94
C PRO A 44 3.20 -45.40 24.47
N ALA A 45 3.20 -46.52 25.21
CA ALA A 45 3.21 -46.55 26.68
C ALA A 45 4.44 -45.87 27.30
N VAL A 46 5.48 -45.62 26.50
CA VAL A 46 6.66 -44.83 26.88
C VAL A 46 6.83 -43.72 25.86
N PRO A 47 6.74 -42.44 26.25
CA PRO A 47 6.95 -41.33 25.34
C PRO A 47 8.41 -41.33 24.84
N PRO A 48 8.67 -41.04 23.55
CA PRO A 48 10.04 -40.94 23.03
C PRO A 48 10.81 -39.87 23.82
N VAL A 49 12.12 -40.08 23.99
CA VAL A 49 13.00 -39.25 24.85
C VAL A 49 12.95 -37.75 24.53
N THR A 50 12.57 -37.37 23.30
CA THR A 50 12.31 -35.99 22.88
C THR A 50 11.15 -35.33 23.63
N SER A 51 10.12 -36.09 24.00
CA SER A 51 8.98 -35.64 24.81
C SER A 51 9.36 -35.36 26.26
N LEU A 52 10.35 -36.06 26.83
CA LEU A 52 10.83 -35.82 28.19
C LEU A 52 11.62 -34.51 28.28
N LEU A 53 12.43 -34.18 27.27
CA LEU A 53 13.13 -32.90 27.18
C LEU A 53 12.15 -31.71 27.00
N ALA A 54 11.07 -31.90 26.25
CA ALA A 54 10.02 -30.88 26.09
C ALA A 54 9.19 -30.69 27.39
N ALA A 55 8.91 -31.78 28.11
CA ALA A 55 8.24 -31.74 29.41
C ALA A 55 9.14 -31.13 30.51
N GLN A 56 10.44 -31.43 30.51
CA GLN A 56 11.41 -30.89 31.45
C GLN A 56 11.70 -29.39 31.20
N ARG A 57 11.68 -28.95 29.93
CA ARG A 57 11.70 -27.51 29.58
C ARG A 57 10.43 -26.77 30.02
N ARG A 58 9.26 -27.41 30.02
CA ARG A 58 8.03 -26.84 30.60
C ARG A 58 8.05 -26.80 32.12
N ALA A 59 8.69 -27.76 32.78
CA ALA A 59 8.84 -27.78 34.24
C ALA A 59 9.88 -26.77 34.77
N LEU A 60 10.88 -26.41 33.95
CA LEU A 60 11.88 -25.37 34.28
C LEU A 60 11.36 -23.94 34.06
N GLY A 61 10.23 -23.77 33.38
CA GLY A 61 9.47 -22.51 33.31
C GLY A 61 8.41 -22.47 34.40
N GLY A 62 8.82 -22.34 35.66
CA GLY A 62 7.90 -22.18 36.78
C GLY A 62 6.97 -20.95 36.60
N PRO A 63 5.79 -20.94 37.23
CA PRO A 63 4.83 -19.85 37.11
C PRO A 63 5.45 -18.55 37.65
N THR A 64 5.63 -17.56 36.78
CA THR A 64 5.81 -16.18 37.21
C THR A 64 4.54 -15.76 37.94
N ALA A 65 4.66 -15.58 39.26
CA ALA A 65 3.63 -14.95 40.06
C ALA A 65 3.38 -13.55 39.52
N VAL A 66 2.26 -13.37 38.82
CA VAL A 66 1.73 -12.04 38.54
C VAL A 66 1.28 -11.49 39.87
N VAL A 67 1.99 -10.48 40.37
CA VAL A 67 1.58 -9.69 41.53
C VAL A 67 0.22 -9.08 41.19
N ALA A 68 -0.82 -9.57 41.85
CA ALA A 68 -2.14 -8.97 41.79
C ALA A 68 -2.06 -7.59 42.46
N VAL A 69 -2.19 -6.54 41.66
CA VAL A 69 -2.47 -5.20 42.19
C VAL A 69 -3.89 -5.24 42.75
N ALA A 70 -4.01 -5.12 44.07
CA ALA A 70 -5.30 -4.99 44.74
C ALA A 70 -6.00 -3.72 44.24
N ALA A 71 -7.10 -3.89 43.50
CA ALA A 71 -8.00 -2.80 43.19
C ALA A 71 -8.69 -2.34 44.49
N ALA A 72 -8.63 -1.04 44.76
CA ALA A 72 -9.33 -0.41 45.88
C ALA A 72 -10.85 -0.63 45.77
N PRO A 73 -11.57 -0.77 46.89
CA PRO A 73 -13.02 -0.92 46.87
C PRO A 73 -13.65 0.37 46.33
N ALA A 74 -14.48 0.23 45.29
CA ALA A 74 -15.27 1.34 44.78
C ALA A 74 -16.44 1.63 45.72
N ASP A 75 -16.48 2.87 46.20
CA ASP A 75 -17.53 3.43 47.05
C ASP A 75 -18.92 3.27 46.40
N SER A 76 -19.88 2.79 47.19
CA SER A 76 -21.29 2.72 46.81
C SER A 76 -21.94 4.10 46.96
N GLY A 77 -21.66 4.99 45.99
CA GLY A 77 -22.28 6.30 45.85
C GLY A 77 -23.33 6.31 44.72
N ALA A 78 -24.53 6.78 45.02
CA ALA A 78 -25.72 6.68 44.19
C ALA A 78 -25.68 7.45 42.84
N ARG A 79 -26.38 6.87 41.86
CA ARG A 79 -26.87 7.42 40.56
C ARG A 79 -25.84 7.61 39.44
N THR A 80 -25.50 6.51 38.75
CA THR A 80 -25.07 6.53 37.35
C THR A 80 -25.66 5.34 36.60
N GLY A 81 -26.17 5.57 35.39
CA GLY A 81 -26.76 4.51 34.57
C GLY A 81 -25.72 3.44 34.24
N THR A 82 -25.88 2.24 34.80
CA THR A 82 -25.00 1.11 34.55
C THR A 82 -25.31 0.49 33.19
N SER A 83 -24.33 0.42 32.30
CA SER A 83 -24.44 -0.34 31.05
C SER A 83 -24.60 -1.84 31.35
N VAL A 84 -25.43 -2.52 30.56
CA VAL A 84 -25.83 -3.91 30.79
C VAL A 84 -25.41 -4.77 29.60
N TYR A 85 -24.72 -5.88 29.87
CA TYR A 85 -24.42 -6.92 28.87
C TYR A 85 -25.53 -7.96 28.85
N ARG A 86 -25.86 -8.47 27.66
CA ARG A 86 -26.73 -9.64 27.49
C ARG A 86 -25.87 -10.90 27.37
N SER A 87 -26.01 -11.82 28.31
CA SER A 87 -25.47 -13.18 28.24
C SER A 87 -26.58 -14.18 27.91
N PRO A 88 -26.24 -15.43 27.56
CA PRO A 88 -27.23 -16.51 27.40
C PRO A 88 -28.10 -16.74 28.65
N ALA A 89 -27.60 -16.37 29.84
CA ALA A 89 -28.30 -16.52 31.12
C ALA A 89 -29.04 -15.26 31.57
N GLY A 90 -29.01 -14.17 30.80
CA GLY A 90 -29.75 -12.94 31.10
C GLY A 90 -28.92 -11.67 31.03
N PHE A 91 -29.42 -10.60 31.66
CA PHE A 91 -28.80 -9.28 31.65
C PHE A 91 -27.90 -9.08 32.87
N ARG A 92 -26.67 -8.54 32.70
CA ARG A 92 -25.75 -8.25 33.80
C ARG A 92 -25.09 -6.87 33.70
N ALA A 93 -24.83 -6.23 34.83
CA ALA A 93 -24.13 -4.94 34.88
C ALA A 93 -22.66 -5.07 34.44
N SER A 94 -22.16 -4.06 33.72
CA SER A 94 -20.82 -4.05 33.12
C SER A 94 -19.66 -4.05 34.13
N GLY A 95 -19.88 -3.54 35.35
CA GLY A 95 -18.88 -3.53 36.41
C GLY A 95 -18.76 -4.83 37.22
N ALA A 96 -19.64 -5.81 37.00
CA ALA A 96 -19.59 -7.09 37.71
C ALA A 96 -18.51 -8.00 37.08
N THR A 97 -17.48 -8.34 37.87
CA THR A 97 -16.47 -9.33 37.50
C THR A 97 -17.14 -10.69 37.29
N SER A 98 -16.94 -11.26 36.09
CA SER A 98 -17.49 -12.58 35.73
C SER A 98 -16.84 -13.67 36.59
N GLN A 99 -17.61 -14.31 37.46
CA GLN A 99 -17.16 -15.53 38.14
C GLN A 99 -17.40 -16.81 37.30
N SER A 100 -17.81 -16.71 36.03
CA SER A 100 -18.11 -17.92 35.23
C SER A 100 -17.99 -17.80 33.70
N ASP A 101 -17.30 -16.81 33.13
CA ASP A 101 -16.93 -16.85 31.69
C ASP A 101 -15.59 -17.58 31.43
N THR A 102 -14.93 -18.08 32.47
CA THR A 102 -13.70 -18.90 32.36
C THR A 102 -13.88 -20.33 32.90
N ALA A 103 -15.13 -20.77 33.11
CA ALA A 103 -15.40 -22.17 33.40
C ALA A 103 -15.37 -22.97 32.09
N ALA A 104 -14.21 -23.58 31.84
CA ALA A 104 -13.90 -24.46 30.72
C ALA A 104 -14.10 -23.82 29.34
N GLY A 105 -13.03 -23.20 28.81
CA GLY A 105 -12.79 -23.34 27.37
C GLY A 105 -12.93 -24.84 27.04
N PRO A 106 -13.56 -25.21 25.91
CA PRO A 106 -13.80 -26.62 25.59
C PRO A 106 -12.51 -27.38 25.82
N ALA A 107 -12.60 -28.50 26.56
CA ALA A 107 -11.45 -29.34 26.86
C ALA A 107 -10.64 -29.53 25.57
N PRO A 108 -9.28 -29.49 25.62
CA PRO A 108 -8.47 -29.61 24.42
C PRO A 108 -8.96 -30.81 23.62
N VAL A 109 -9.55 -30.53 22.46
CA VAL A 109 -10.21 -31.55 21.66
C VAL A 109 -9.11 -32.51 21.23
N SER A 110 -9.14 -33.72 21.76
CA SER A 110 -8.16 -34.74 21.39
C SER A 110 -8.29 -35.02 19.89
N VAL A 111 -7.17 -35.34 19.23
CA VAL A 111 -7.19 -35.75 17.81
C VAL A 111 -8.18 -36.90 17.59
N LYS A 112 -8.31 -37.80 18.58
CA LYS A 112 -9.32 -38.85 18.60
C LYS A 112 -10.75 -38.31 18.60
N SER A 113 -11.08 -37.35 19.47
CA SER A 113 -12.41 -36.73 19.48
C SER A 113 -12.68 -35.87 18.25
N LEU A 114 -11.65 -35.32 17.58
CA LEU A 114 -11.77 -34.61 16.30
C LEU A 114 -12.02 -35.57 15.12
N ILE A 115 -11.37 -36.74 15.13
CA ILE A 115 -11.57 -37.83 14.16
C ILE A 115 -12.93 -38.51 14.39
N ASP A 116 -13.30 -38.75 15.65
CA ASP A 116 -14.59 -39.34 16.04
C ASP A 116 -15.74 -38.34 15.88
N SER A 117 -15.47 -37.02 15.96
CA SER A 117 -16.44 -35.95 15.63
C SER A 117 -16.51 -35.63 14.15
N SER A 118 -15.65 -36.23 13.31
CA SER A 118 -15.97 -36.29 11.89
C SER A 118 -17.17 -37.21 11.82
N PRO A 119 -18.38 -36.73 11.48
CA PRO A 119 -19.38 -37.66 10.98
C PRO A 119 -18.70 -38.41 9.84
N ALA A 120 -19.06 -39.67 9.61
CA ALA A 120 -18.88 -40.26 8.30
C ALA A 120 -19.21 -39.17 7.28
N LEU A 121 -18.26 -38.83 6.39
CA LEU A 121 -18.44 -37.75 5.41
C LEU A 121 -19.88 -37.88 4.90
N PRO A 122 -20.69 -36.81 5.01
CA PRO A 122 -22.13 -36.92 4.80
C PRO A 122 -22.38 -37.70 3.50
N ASP A 123 -23.28 -38.68 3.55
CA ASP A 123 -23.56 -39.50 2.38
C ASP A 123 -23.96 -38.57 1.24
N THR A 124 -23.11 -38.47 0.22
CA THR A 124 -23.30 -37.52 -0.88
C THR A 124 -24.53 -37.87 -1.71
N SER A 125 -25.09 -39.09 -1.55
CA SER A 125 -26.37 -39.48 -2.14
C SER A 125 -27.58 -38.82 -1.47
N GLU A 126 -27.45 -38.34 -0.23
CA GLU A 126 -28.50 -37.55 0.46
C GLU A 126 -28.46 -36.05 0.07
N PHE A 127 -27.46 -35.62 -0.69
CA PHE A 127 -27.32 -34.21 -1.07
C PHE A 127 -28.36 -33.80 -2.09
N THR A 128 -29.14 -32.77 -1.74
CA THR A 128 -29.96 -32.06 -2.71
C THR A 128 -29.09 -31.05 -3.47
N LEU A 129 -28.77 -31.36 -4.72
CA LEU A 129 -28.06 -30.42 -5.60
C LEU A 129 -29.03 -29.32 -6.04
N ARG A 130 -28.67 -28.07 -5.75
CA ARG A 130 -29.39 -26.88 -6.23
C ARG A 130 -28.42 -25.98 -7.00
N PRO A 131 -28.90 -25.24 -8.01
CA PRO A 131 -28.11 -24.16 -8.59
C PRO A 131 -27.63 -23.22 -7.48
N TYR A 132 -26.38 -22.80 -7.55
CA TYR A 132 -25.83 -21.86 -6.59
C TYR A 132 -26.52 -20.51 -6.75
N HIS A 133 -26.95 -19.92 -5.63
CA HIS A 133 -27.54 -18.58 -5.58
C HIS A 133 -26.62 -17.68 -4.77
N THR A 134 -26.20 -16.58 -5.36
CA THR A 134 -25.30 -15.62 -4.73
C THR A 134 -25.93 -15.06 -3.46
N ARG A 135 -25.26 -15.27 -2.33
CA ARG A 135 -25.62 -14.70 -1.03
C ARG A 135 -24.44 -13.93 -0.49
N TYR A 136 -24.63 -12.64 -0.28
CA TYR A 136 -23.58 -11.77 0.26
C TYR A 136 -23.49 -11.89 1.78
N THR A 137 -22.27 -12.09 2.26
CA THR A 137 -21.91 -12.06 3.67
C THR A 137 -20.75 -11.10 3.89
N PRO A 138 -20.68 -10.38 5.03
CA PRO A 138 -19.52 -9.56 5.33
C PRO A 138 -18.28 -10.42 5.54
N ASP A 139 -17.29 -10.27 4.65
CA ASP A 139 -15.99 -10.92 4.80
C ASP A 139 -15.05 -10.09 5.67
N TYR A 140 -15.15 -8.77 5.52
CA TYR A 140 -14.31 -7.82 6.20
C TYR A 140 -15.07 -6.54 6.52
N VAL A 141 -14.99 -6.13 7.77
CA VAL A 141 -15.45 -4.81 8.23
C VAL A 141 -14.26 -4.13 8.86
N ALA A 142 -13.83 -3.03 8.26
CA ALA A 142 -12.77 -2.20 8.83
C ALA A 142 -13.28 -1.60 10.15
N ARG A 143 -12.38 -1.49 11.13
CA ARG A 143 -12.72 -0.86 12.41
C ARG A 143 -13.04 0.62 12.14
N PRO A 144 -14.24 1.11 12.51
CA PRO A 144 -14.57 2.51 12.34
C PRO A 144 -13.61 3.36 13.17
N THR A 145 -13.06 4.40 12.56
CA THR A 145 -12.32 5.45 13.26
C THR A 145 -13.19 6.70 13.36
N ILE A 146 -13.17 7.35 14.51
CA ILE A 146 -13.84 8.63 14.73
C ILE A 146 -12.87 9.49 15.53
N GLY A 147 -12.70 10.72 15.09
CA GLY A 147 -11.91 11.74 15.74
C GLY A 147 -12.50 13.11 15.51
N TYR A 148 -12.00 14.06 16.29
CA TYR A 148 -12.31 15.48 16.13
C TYR A 148 -11.00 16.23 16.15
N GLU A 149 -10.79 17.06 15.14
CA GLU A 149 -9.64 17.95 15.07
C GLU A 149 -10.09 19.36 14.73
N ARG A 150 -9.36 20.33 15.29
CA ARG A 150 -9.49 21.73 14.96
C ARG A 150 -8.25 22.13 14.18
N ASP A 151 -8.41 22.38 12.89
CA ASP A 151 -7.37 22.87 12.00
C ASP A 151 -7.70 24.28 11.47
N ASN A 152 -6.71 24.93 10.89
CA ASN A 152 -6.77 26.26 10.28
C ASN A 152 -7.81 26.38 9.16
N PHE A 153 -8.20 25.25 8.53
CA PHE A 153 -9.20 25.22 7.45
C PHE A 153 -10.57 24.65 7.86
N GLY A 154 -10.74 24.26 9.12
CA GLY A 154 -12.04 23.80 9.65
C GLY A 154 -12.03 23.21 11.05
N ARG A 155 -13.22 23.21 11.67
CA ARG A 155 -13.55 22.43 12.87
C ARG A 155 -14.27 21.19 12.39
N GLY A 156 -13.65 20.01 12.47
CA GLY A 156 -14.12 18.84 11.74
C GLY A 156 -14.15 17.58 12.58
N PHE A 157 -15.28 16.86 12.51
CA PHE A 157 -15.24 15.43 12.78
C PHE A 157 -14.59 14.76 11.59
N PHE A 158 -13.64 13.88 11.86
CA PHE A 158 -13.08 12.99 10.87
C PHE A 158 -13.30 11.55 11.29
N GLY A 159 -13.34 10.67 10.32
CA GLY A 159 -13.60 9.27 10.60
C GLY A 159 -14.04 8.52 9.38
N GLY A 160 -13.82 7.22 9.37
CA GLY A 160 -14.17 6.39 8.24
C GLY A 160 -14.28 4.92 8.61
N SER A 161 -14.89 4.18 7.70
CA SER A 161 -15.03 2.74 7.78
C SER A 161 -15.12 2.15 6.37
N ALA A 162 -14.98 0.84 6.28
CA ALA A 162 -15.16 0.10 5.04
C ALA A 162 -15.81 -1.26 5.36
N ILE A 163 -16.60 -1.75 4.41
CA ILE A 163 -17.18 -3.08 4.45
C ILE A 163 -16.99 -3.74 3.09
N SER A 164 -16.52 -4.99 3.12
CA SER A 164 -16.45 -5.88 1.97
C SER A 164 -17.43 -7.02 2.19
N LEU A 165 -18.36 -7.17 1.27
CA LEU A 165 -19.32 -8.26 1.23
C LEU A 165 -18.92 -9.19 0.08
N SER A 166 -18.81 -10.49 0.32
CA SER A 166 -18.68 -11.45 -0.77
C SER A 166 -19.59 -12.65 -0.62
N ASP A 167 -19.63 -13.48 -1.65
CA ASP A 167 -20.32 -14.76 -1.64
C ASP A 167 -19.35 -15.89 -1.24
N ILE A 168 -19.86 -17.07 -0.89
CA ILE A 168 -19.02 -18.16 -0.33
C ILE A 168 -17.92 -18.62 -1.29
N LEU A 169 -18.09 -18.39 -2.59
CA LEU A 169 -17.11 -18.73 -3.62
C LEU A 169 -16.10 -17.60 -3.91
N GLY A 170 -16.32 -16.39 -3.38
CA GLY A 170 -15.51 -15.20 -3.69
C GLY A 170 -15.65 -14.70 -5.13
N ASN A 171 -16.70 -15.13 -5.84
CA ASN A 171 -16.99 -14.77 -7.22
C ASN A 171 -17.59 -13.35 -7.32
N HIS A 172 -18.37 -12.95 -6.33
CA HIS A 172 -19.04 -11.65 -6.31
C HIS A 172 -18.61 -10.89 -5.07
N THR A 173 -18.01 -9.72 -5.24
CA THR A 173 -17.55 -8.88 -4.13
C THR A 173 -18.13 -7.47 -4.27
N MET A 174 -18.70 -6.95 -3.20
CA MET A 174 -19.09 -5.55 -3.07
C MET A 174 -18.22 -4.88 -2.02
N VAL A 175 -17.59 -3.77 -2.38
CA VAL A 175 -16.75 -2.98 -1.50
C VAL A 175 -17.38 -1.62 -1.33
N PHE A 176 -17.62 -1.24 -0.08
CA PHE A 176 -18.06 0.10 0.29
C PHE A 176 -17.04 0.67 1.28
N SER A 177 -16.52 1.86 1.00
CA SER A 177 -15.76 2.62 1.99
C SER A 177 -16.20 4.07 2.01
N GLY A 178 -16.07 4.68 3.18
CA GLY A 178 -16.43 6.06 3.39
C GLY A 178 -15.56 6.65 4.49
N ALA A 179 -14.94 7.78 4.23
CA ALA A 179 -14.25 8.58 5.22
C ALA A 179 -14.62 10.06 5.05
N VAL A 180 -14.82 10.75 6.16
CA VAL A 180 -15.05 12.19 6.19
C VAL A 180 -13.84 12.83 6.85
N ASN A 181 -13.40 13.96 6.31
CA ASN A 181 -12.37 14.79 6.93
C ASN A 181 -12.91 16.23 7.11
N GLY A 182 -13.75 16.41 8.13
CA GLY A 182 -14.35 17.70 8.48
C GLY A 182 -15.59 18.10 7.67
N ARG A 183 -15.57 18.02 6.33
CA ARG A 183 -16.71 18.39 5.48
C ARG A 183 -17.29 17.21 4.72
N LEU A 184 -18.62 17.08 4.70
CA LEU A 184 -19.30 16.01 3.94
C LEU A 184 -19.13 16.20 2.42
N SER A 185 -19.00 17.44 1.95
CA SER A 185 -18.70 17.74 0.53
C SER A 185 -17.33 17.23 0.08
N GLU A 186 -16.46 16.88 1.04
CA GLU A 186 -15.10 16.38 0.83
C GLU A 186 -14.98 14.92 1.29
N ALA A 187 -16.11 14.22 1.48
CA ALA A 187 -16.07 12.83 1.88
C ALA A 187 -15.37 12.00 0.80
N GLN A 188 -14.44 11.16 1.25
CA GLN A 188 -13.84 10.08 0.49
C GLN A 188 -14.82 8.92 0.46
N VAL A 189 -15.28 8.50 -0.71
CA VAL A 189 -16.27 7.44 -0.85
C VAL A 189 -15.84 6.50 -1.96
N LEU A 190 -16.01 5.20 -1.75
CA LEU A 190 -15.90 4.16 -2.78
C LEU A 190 -17.10 3.24 -2.66
N ALA A 191 -17.73 2.96 -3.78
CA ALA A 191 -18.68 1.87 -3.93
C ALA A 191 -18.33 1.10 -5.20
N ALA A 192 -17.96 -0.16 -5.07
CA ALA A 192 -17.57 -0.98 -6.20
C ALA A 192 -18.15 -2.39 -6.10
N TYR A 193 -18.46 -2.95 -7.26
CA TYR A 193 -18.83 -4.34 -7.43
C TYR A 193 -17.84 -5.02 -8.35
N VAL A 194 -17.41 -6.22 -7.96
CA VAL A 194 -16.45 -7.05 -8.68
C VAL A 194 -17.09 -8.41 -8.95
N ASN A 195 -16.97 -8.88 -10.18
CA ASN A 195 -17.43 -10.19 -10.62
C ASN A 195 -16.26 -10.97 -11.23
N GLN A 196 -15.99 -12.14 -10.66
CA GLN A 196 -14.93 -13.08 -11.01
C GLN A 196 -15.50 -14.48 -11.31
N ALA A 197 -16.82 -14.61 -11.50
CA ALA A 197 -17.48 -15.89 -11.72
C ALA A 197 -17.06 -16.57 -13.05
N HIS A 198 -16.54 -15.79 -13.99
CA HIS A 198 -16.12 -16.25 -15.31
C HIS A 198 -14.69 -15.81 -15.59
N ARG A 199 -14.11 -16.34 -16.67
CA ARG A 199 -12.76 -15.95 -17.11
C ARG A 199 -12.59 -14.45 -17.32
N LEU A 200 -13.63 -13.75 -17.80
CA LEU A 200 -13.66 -12.30 -17.83
C LEU A 200 -14.01 -11.78 -16.44
N ASN A 201 -12.99 -11.32 -15.72
CA ASN A 201 -13.18 -10.62 -14.47
C ASN A 201 -13.54 -9.17 -14.79
N TRP A 202 -14.51 -8.59 -14.10
CA TRP A 202 -14.86 -7.20 -14.31
C TRP A 202 -15.29 -6.53 -13.00
N ALA A 203 -15.07 -5.23 -12.94
CA ALA A 203 -15.49 -4.38 -11.85
C ALA A 203 -16.15 -3.12 -12.39
N PHE A 204 -17.13 -2.62 -11.65
CA PHE A 204 -17.68 -1.29 -11.87
C PHE A 204 -17.89 -0.62 -10.52
N GLY A 205 -17.81 0.70 -10.49
CA GLY A 205 -18.00 1.44 -9.26
C GLY A 205 -17.91 2.93 -9.46
N GLY A 206 -17.96 3.64 -8.34
CA GLY A 206 -17.70 5.06 -8.30
C GLY A 206 -16.92 5.46 -7.06
N THR A 207 -16.18 6.54 -7.20
CA THR A 207 -15.45 7.19 -6.12
C THR A 207 -15.75 8.68 -6.03
N GLN A 208 -15.50 9.23 -4.84
CA GLN A 208 -15.31 10.64 -4.65
C GLN A 208 -14.07 10.82 -3.77
N ASP A 209 -13.11 11.64 -4.20
CA ASP A 209 -11.88 11.89 -3.45
C ASP A 209 -11.48 13.38 -3.56
N PRO A 210 -11.18 14.06 -2.44
CA PRO A 210 -10.63 15.40 -2.46
C PRO A 210 -9.11 15.38 -2.58
N LEU A 211 -8.56 16.29 -3.38
CA LEU A 211 -7.14 16.65 -3.42
C LEU A 211 -6.97 18.11 -3.01
N TYR A 212 -5.90 18.40 -2.26
CA TYR A 212 -5.61 19.73 -1.77
C TYR A 212 -4.19 20.14 -2.15
N PHE A 213 -4.04 21.37 -2.62
CA PHE A 213 -2.77 21.98 -2.98
C PHE A 213 -2.62 23.33 -2.29
N TYR A 214 -1.44 23.60 -1.74
CA TYR A 214 -1.14 24.94 -1.23
C TYR A 214 -0.86 25.89 -2.39
N LEU A 215 -1.54 27.03 -2.39
CA LEU A 215 -1.23 28.13 -3.28
C LEU A 215 -0.32 29.14 -2.58
N PRO A 216 0.48 29.92 -3.32
CA PRO A 216 1.33 30.95 -2.73
C PRO A 216 0.52 31.92 -1.86
N THR A 217 1.04 32.21 -0.67
CA THR A 217 0.49 33.23 0.22
C THR A 217 0.70 34.60 -0.42
N THR A 218 -0.35 35.41 -0.48
CA THR A 218 -0.26 36.78 -1.00
C THR A 218 -0.19 37.77 0.15
N VAL A 219 0.66 38.77 0.02
CA VAL A 219 0.82 39.84 1.01
C VAL A 219 0.30 41.14 0.41
N GLN A 220 -0.61 41.80 1.12
CA GLN A 220 -1.19 43.08 0.70
C GLN A 220 -1.08 44.10 1.84
N SER A 221 -0.91 45.38 1.49
CA SER A 221 -1.02 46.46 2.48
C SER A 221 -2.49 46.74 2.73
N THR A 222 -2.87 46.94 3.99
CA THR A 222 -4.24 47.34 4.34
C THR A 222 -4.39 48.86 4.29
N THR A 223 -5.59 49.37 4.59
CA THR A 223 -5.84 50.81 4.78
C THR A 223 -5.04 51.40 5.94
N ASP A 224 -4.64 50.58 6.92
CA ASP A 224 -3.68 50.98 7.95
C ASP A 224 -2.25 50.60 7.49
N PRO A 225 -1.34 51.57 7.29
CA PRO A 225 0.04 51.31 6.90
C PRO A 225 0.85 50.44 7.88
N ARG A 226 0.37 50.29 9.12
CA ARG A 226 0.99 49.47 10.17
C ARG A 226 0.60 48.00 10.08
N VAL A 227 -0.44 47.66 9.31
CA VAL A 227 -0.99 46.30 9.23
C VAL A 227 -0.84 45.74 7.81
N LEU A 228 -0.25 44.55 7.71
CA LEU A 228 -0.21 43.72 6.51
C LEU A 228 -1.30 42.67 6.55
N MET A 229 -1.88 42.39 5.40
CA MET A 229 -2.78 41.26 5.21
C MET A 229 -2.04 40.13 4.49
N TYR A 230 -1.91 39.00 5.16
CA TYR A 230 -1.40 37.74 4.61
C TYR A 230 -2.59 36.85 4.28
N THR A 231 -2.84 36.63 2.99
CA THR A 231 -3.89 35.72 2.53
C THR A 231 -3.28 34.36 2.23
N GLN A 232 -3.53 33.40 3.11
CA GLN A 232 -3.23 31.99 2.85
C GLN A 232 -4.29 31.42 1.93
N ARG A 233 -3.87 30.63 0.95
CA ARG A 233 -4.75 30.08 -0.08
C ARG A 233 -4.50 28.60 -0.24
N LEU A 234 -5.59 27.84 -0.32
CA LEU A 234 -5.59 26.42 -0.54
C LEU A 234 -6.54 26.11 -1.70
N GLU A 235 -6.03 25.39 -2.68
CA GLU A 235 -6.80 24.91 -3.82
C GLU A 235 -7.28 23.50 -3.55
N ARG A 236 -8.56 23.26 -3.82
CA ARG A 236 -9.23 21.99 -3.59
C ARG A 236 -9.81 21.49 -4.89
N PHE A 237 -9.53 20.23 -5.21
CA PHE A 237 -10.18 19.50 -6.29
C PHE A 237 -11.00 18.36 -5.70
N VAL A 238 -12.31 18.35 -5.92
CA VAL A 238 -13.15 17.19 -5.59
C VAL A 238 -13.37 16.39 -6.87
N ILE A 239 -12.75 15.22 -6.93
CA ILE A 239 -12.81 14.31 -8.08
C ILE A 239 -13.90 13.30 -7.81
N ARG A 240 -14.89 13.23 -8.69
CA ARG A 240 -15.95 12.23 -8.68
C ARG A 240 -15.77 11.38 -9.92
N ASP A 241 -15.57 10.09 -9.73
CA ASP A 241 -15.26 9.18 -10.83
C ASP A 241 -16.25 8.02 -10.86
N VAL A 242 -16.72 7.66 -12.05
CA VAL A 242 -17.45 6.41 -12.28
C VAL A 242 -16.63 5.59 -13.25
N PHE A 243 -16.28 4.38 -12.86
CA PHE A 243 -15.37 3.53 -13.62
C PHE A 243 -15.96 2.16 -13.89
N ALA A 244 -15.51 1.57 -15.00
CA ALA A 244 -15.70 0.17 -15.33
C ALA A 244 -14.37 -0.39 -15.85
N GLN A 245 -14.00 -1.57 -15.39
CA GLN A 245 -12.76 -2.25 -15.76
C GLN A 245 -13.03 -3.73 -16.00
N GLY A 246 -12.42 -4.30 -17.03
CA GLY A 246 -12.50 -5.70 -17.41
C GLY A 246 -11.10 -6.25 -17.62
N VAL A 247 -10.85 -7.45 -17.12
CA VAL A 247 -9.57 -8.15 -17.20
C VAL A 247 -9.82 -9.52 -17.81
N TYR A 248 -9.20 -9.77 -18.96
CA TYR A 248 -9.29 -11.05 -19.65
C TYR A 248 -7.89 -11.72 -19.71
N PRO A 249 -7.64 -12.73 -18.85
CA PRO A 249 -6.38 -13.47 -18.86
C PRO A 249 -6.33 -14.46 -20.03
N PHE A 250 -5.36 -14.29 -20.93
CA PHE A 250 -5.08 -15.27 -22.00
C PHE A 250 -4.34 -16.50 -21.46
N SER A 251 -3.47 -16.28 -20.47
CA SER A 251 -2.71 -17.31 -19.77
C SER A 251 -2.54 -16.91 -18.29
N ARG A 252 -1.82 -17.74 -17.51
CA ARG A 252 -1.45 -17.41 -16.12
C ARG A 252 -0.61 -16.14 -15.99
N PHE A 253 0.09 -15.74 -17.05
CA PHE A 253 1.06 -14.64 -17.02
C PHE A 253 0.67 -13.46 -17.90
N THR A 254 -0.18 -13.66 -18.91
CA THR A 254 -0.54 -12.61 -19.89
C THR A 254 -2.04 -12.33 -19.88
N ARG A 255 -2.41 -11.05 -19.81
CA ARG A 255 -3.81 -10.59 -19.80
C ARG A 255 -3.97 -9.28 -20.57
N VAL A 256 -5.16 -9.08 -21.13
CA VAL A 256 -5.62 -7.77 -21.60
C VAL A 256 -6.52 -7.15 -20.54
N GLU A 257 -6.35 -5.85 -20.33
CA GLU A 257 -7.17 -5.02 -19.46
C GLU A 257 -7.85 -3.97 -20.33
N VAL A 258 -9.17 -3.84 -20.20
CA VAL A 258 -9.97 -2.81 -20.85
C VAL A 258 -10.68 -2.06 -19.75
N GLY A 259 -10.73 -0.74 -19.83
CA GLY A 259 -11.51 0.03 -18.88
C GLY A 259 -11.98 1.33 -19.46
N GLY A 260 -12.78 2.03 -18.68
CA GLY A 260 -13.17 3.39 -18.96
C GLY A 260 -13.64 4.06 -17.69
N HIS A 261 -13.48 5.37 -17.65
CA HIS A 261 -13.91 6.15 -16.52
C HIS A 261 -14.47 7.50 -16.95
N PHE A 262 -15.46 7.98 -16.22
CA PHE A 262 -16.04 9.31 -16.37
C PHE A 262 -15.75 10.10 -15.10
N SER A 263 -14.95 11.15 -15.22
CA SER A 263 -14.58 12.02 -14.10
C SER A 263 -15.30 13.35 -14.20
N ASN A 264 -15.85 13.82 -13.08
CA ASN A 264 -16.21 15.20 -12.84
C ASN A 264 -15.30 15.78 -11.76
N ILE A 265 -14.62 16.88 -12.07
CA ILE A 265 -13.72 17.55 -11.13
C ILE A 265 -14.31 18.92 -10.84
N THR A 266 -14.54 19.21 -9.57
CA THR A 266 -14.90 20.56 -9.11
C THR A 266 -13.70 21.18 -8.42
N GLN A 267 -13.32 22.38 -8.84
CA GLN A 267 -12.24 23.14 -8.23
C GLN A 267 -12.83 24.23 -7.35
N ASP A 268 -12.31 24.38 -6.14
CA ASP A 268 -12.65 25.47 -5.22
C ASP A 268 -11.36 26.04 -4.62
N THR A 269 -11.37 27.32 -4.26
CA THR A 269 -10.25 27.95 -3.55
C THR A 269 -10.71 28.40 -2.18
N LEU A 270 -10.04 27.92 -1.14
CA LEU A 270 -10.23 28.38 0.23
C LEU A 270 -9.21 29.48 0.53
N ARG A 271 -9.67 30.60 1.10
CA ARG A 271 -8.83 31.75 1.43
C ARG A 271 -9.03 32.15 2.89
N GLN A 272 -7.92 32.39 3.58
CA GLN A 272 -7.88 32.80 4.98
C GLN A 272 -6.97 34.03 5.12
N ASP A 273 -7.53 35.14 5.59
CA ASP A 273 -6.78 36.38 5.78
C ASP A 273 -6.31 36.53 7.23
N PHE A 274 -5.01 36.78 7.38
CA PHE A 274 -4.36 37.12 8.64
C PHE A 274 -3.87 38.56 8.58
N PHE A 275 -4.28 39.36 9.55
CA PHE A 275 -3.79 40.72 9.74
C PHE A 275 -2.63 40.71 10.72
N VAL A 276 -1.47 41.20 10.28
CA VAL A 276 -0.22 41.17 11.05
C VAL A 276 0.34 42.57 11.17
N ASP A 277 0.70 42.97 12.39
CA ASP A 277 1.35 44.25 12.67
C ASP A 277 2.80 44.21 12.16
N ARG A 278 3.19 45.21 11.36
CA ARG A 278 4.52 45.29 10.74
C ARG A 278 5.66 45.45 11.73
N SER A 279 5.40 46.10 12.87
CA SER A 279 6.43 46.45 13.85
C SER A 279 6.70 45.32 14.83
N THR A 280 5.65 44.59 15.23
CA THR A 280 5.76 43.50 16.22
C THR A 280 5.73 42.11 15.60
N ASN A 281 5.39 42.00 14.31
CA ASN A 281 5.13 40.74 13.60
C ASN A 281 4.06 39.86 14.28
N GLY A 282 3.20 40.47 15.10
CA GLY A 282 2.11 39.80 15.80
C GLY A 282 0.84 39.76 14.96
N VAL A 283 0.10 38.66 15.04
CA VAL A 283 -1.24 38.55 14.43
C VAL A 283 -2.22 39.40 15.23
N VAL A 284 -2.78 40.42 14.60
CA VAL A 284 -3.72 41.39 15.19
C VAL A 284 -5.17 41.02 14.91
N GLY A 285 -5.42 40.23 13.86
CA GLY A 285 -6.75 39.80 13.48
C GLY A 285 -6.73 38.65 12.49
N VAL A 286 -7.82 37.89 12.43
CA VAL A 286 -8.01 36.78 11.51
C VAL A 286 -9.45 36.83 11.01
N ASN A 287 -9.65 36.88 9.69
CA ASN A 287 -10.99 36.79 9.10
C ASN A 287 -11.49 35.35 9.06
N ASP A 288 -12.79 35.14 8.93
CA ASP A 288 -13.33 33.80 8.66
C ASP A 288 -12.88 33.30 7.27
N PRO A 289 -12.69 31.98 7.11
CA PRO A 289 -12.33 31.39 5.82
C PRO A 289 -13.42 31.62 4.79
N VAL A 290 -13.03 32.11 3.61
CA VAL A 290 -13.92 32.30 2.46
C VAL A 290 -13.62 31.24 1.41
N THR A 291 -14.66 30.52 0.98
CA THR A 291 -14.58 29.57 -0.14
C THR A 291 -15.04 30.27 -1.42
N GLY A 292 -14.16 30.38 -2.40
CA GLY A 292 -14.50 30.78 -3.76
C GLY A 292 -14.75 29.55 -4.63
N SER A 293 -15.94 29.47 -5.24
CA SER A 293 -16.25 28.40 -6.18
C SER A 293 -15.53 28.60 -7.51
N GLY A 294 -14.84 27.57 -7.96
CA GLY A 294 -14.12 27.54 -9.23
C GLY A 294 -14.89 26.77 -10.31
N PRO A 295 -14.24 26.50 -11.46
CA PRO A 295 -14.85 25.76 -12.55
C PRO A 295 -15.09 24.30 -12.15
N SER A 296 -16.09 23.69 -12.79
CA SER A 296 -16.22 22.24 -12.85
C SER A 296 -16.01 21.76 -14.27
N ILE A 297 -15.29 20.66 -14.40
CA ILE A 297 -14.95 20.06 -15.68
C ILE A 297 -15.33 18.58 -15.65
N SER A 298 -15.62 18.05 -16.83
CA SER A 298 -15.87 16.62 -16.99
C SER A 298 -15.15 16.09 -18.22
N TYR A 299 -14.62 14.88 -18.09
CA TYR A 299 -14.00 14.16 -19.18
C TYR A 299 -14.23 12.66 -19.01
N TYR A 300 -14.10 11.94 -20.11
CA TYR A 300 -14.18 10.48 -20.17
C TYR A 300 -12.88 9.93 -20.76
N GLY A 301 -12.33 8.88 -20.14
CA GLY A 301 -11.11 8.23 -20.58
C GLY A 301 -11.28 6.71 -20.70
N PRO A 302 -11.36 6.14 -21.91
CA PRO A 302 -11.19 4.70 -22.08
C PRO A 302 -9.71 4.33 -21.99
N GLN A 303 -9.43 3.11 -21.56
CA GLN A 303 -8.07 2.58 -21.42
C GLN A 303 -7.98 1.15 -21.96
N LEU A 304 -6.84 0.84 -22.58
CA LEU A 304 -6.50 -0.50 -23.03
C LEU A 304 -5.06 -0.80 -22.60
N ALA A 305 -4.86 -1.91 -21.90
CA ALA A 305 -3.54 -2.36 -21.51
C ALA A 305 -3.30 -3.84 -21.83
N LEU A 306 -2.08 -4.17 -22.21
CA LEU A 306 -1.59 -5.54 -22.30
C LEU A 306 -0.52 -5.72 -21.23
N VAL A 307 -0.73 -6.72 -20.37
CA VAL A 307 0.13 -6.97 -19.22
C VAL A 307 0.67 -8.38 -19.26
N HIS A 308 1.97 -8.51 -19.01
CA HIS A 308 2.62 -9.79 -18.76
C HIS A 308 3.41 -9.72 -17.44
N ASP A 309 3.26 -10.73 -16.59
CA ASP A 309 4.03 -10.84 -15.36
C ASP A 309 4.32 -12.32 -15.04
N ASN A 310 5.59 -12.70 -15.07
CA ASN A 310 6.09 -13.98 -14.57
C ASN A 310 7.25 -13.78 -13.58
N SER A 311 7.31 -12.62 -12.93
CA SER A 311 8.35 -12.27 -11.98
C SER A 311 8.19 -13.06 -10.67
N ILE A 312 9.32 -13.47 -10.09
CA ILE A 312 9.36 -14.18 -8.81
C ILE A 312 10.06 -13.30 -7.78
N PHE A 313 9.38 -13.09 -6.66
CA PHE A 313 9.81 -12.21 -5.57
C PHE A 313 10.74 -12.94 -4.58
N GLY A 314 11.79 -12.25 -4.18
CA GLY A 314 12.59 -12.55 -2.99
C GLY A 314 12.15 -11.69 -1.80
N PHE A 315 13.04 -11.52 -0.82
CA PHE A 315 12.72 -10.78 0.41
C PHE A 315 12.51 -9.27 0.20
N VAL A 316 13.23 -8.65 -0.73
CA VAL A 316 13.24 -7.18 -0.94
C VAL A 316 12.73 -6.74 -2.32
N GLY A 317 12.53 -7.69 -3.25
CA GLY A 317 12.06 -7.42 -4.61
C GLY A 317 12.19 -8.64 -5.53
N PRO A 318 11.79 -8.53 -6.81
CA PRO A 318 11.93 -9.61 -7.79
C PRO A 318 13.39 -9.99 -8.05
N PHE A 319 13.69 -11.29 -8.19
CA PHE A 319 15.04 -11.77 -8.49
C PHE A 319 15.18 -12.50 -9.83
N THR A 320 14.07 -13.00 -10.40
CA THR A 320 14.05 -13.67 -11.71
C THR A 320 12.72 -13.43 -12.44
N GLY A 321 12.71 -13.62 -13.76
CA GLY A 321 11.53 -13.48 -14.61
C GLY A 321 11.45 -12.14 -15.33
N SER A 322 10.27 -11.77 -15.81
CA SER A 322 9.98 -10.53 -16.52
C SER A 322 8.61 -10.01 -16.19
N ARG A 323 8.47 -8.69 -16.30
CA ARG A 323 7.18 -8.00 -16.21
C ARG A 323 7.14 -6.90 -17.24
N TRP A 324 6.05 -6.76 -17.94
CA TRP A 324 5.82 -5.60 -18.79
C TRP A 324 4.36 -5.20 -18.86
N ARG A 325 4.13 -3.91 -19.10
CA ARG A 325 2.83 -3.29 -19.30
C ARG A 325 2.93 -2.32 -20.47
N LEU A 326 2.05 -2.50 -21.44
CA LEU A 326 1.82 -1.56 -22.53
C LEU A 326 0.41 -1.01 -22.34
N GLU A 327 0.24 0.31 -22.23
CA GLU A 327 -1.06 0.93 -21.99
C GLU A 327 -1.23 2.16 -22.87
N VAL A 328 -2.45 2.34 -23.38
CA VAL A 328 -2.92 3.56 -24.03
C VAL A 328 -4.25 4.00 -23.41
N SER A 329 -4.36 5.29 -23.11
CA SER A 329 -5.54 5.89 -22.48
C SER A 329 -5.80 7.28 -23.07
N PRO A 330 -6.61 7.39 -24.15
CA PRO A 330 -7.12 8.68 -24.60
C PRO A 330 -8.11 9.29 -23.60
N SER A 331 -8.28 10.61 -23.67
CA SER A 331 -9.29 11.36 -22.92
C SER A 331 -10.08 12.26 -23.85
N PHE A 332 -11.37 12.38 -23.58
CA PHE A 332 -12.34 13.14 -24.36
C PHE A 332 -13.19 14.02 -23.45
N GLY A 333 -13.64 15.17 -23.95
CA GLY A 333 -14.45 16.13 -23.19
C GLY A 333 -13.68 17.42 -22.92
N ALA A 334 -13.76 17.93 -21.68
CA ALA A 334 -13.08 19.16 -21.30
C ALA A 334 -11.56 19.06 -21.43
N TRP A 335 -10.98 17.90 -21.08
CA TRP A 335 -9.58 17.59 -21.30
C TRP A 335 -9.40 16.60 -22.45
N GLN A 336 -8.45 16.91 -23.33
CA GLN A 336 -8.15 16.19 -24.54
C GLN A 336 -6.66 15.89 -24.64
N PHE A 337 -6.29 14.67 -24.25
CA PHE A 337 -4.95 14.13 -24.39
C PHE A 337 -4.99 12.61 -24.53
N THR A 338 -3.93 12.04 -25.12
CA THR A 338 -3.68 10.60 -25.14
C THR A 338 -2.49 10.29 -24.26
N ALA A 339 -2.71 9.51 -23.20
CA ALA A 339 -1.65 8.96 -22.38
C ALA A 339 -1.15 7.64 -22.96
N GLY A 340 0.16 7.42 -22.93
CA GLY A 340 0.79 6.14 -23.26
C GLY A 340 1.80 5.76 -22.18
N MET A 341 1.83 4.46 -21.84
CA MET A 341 2.78 3.90 -20.87
C MET A 341 3.43 2.64 -21.41
N VAL A 342 4.74 2.53 -21.19
CA VAL A 342 5.52 1.32 -21.39
C VAL A 342 6.37 1.10 -20.14
N ASP A 343 6.05 0.09 -19.34
CA ASP A 343 6.91 -0.39 -18.25
C ASP A 343 7.44 -1.76 -18.65
N TRP A 344 8.76 -1.92 -18.75
CA TRP A 344 9.41 -3.19 -19.06
C TRP A 344 10.50 -3.48 -18.04
N ARG A 345 10.47 -4.69 -17.48
CA ARG A 345 11.40 -5.15 -16.46
C ARG A 345 11.83 -6.58 -16.71
N ARG A 346 13.12 -6.85 -16.53
CA ARG A 346 13.69 -8.18 -16.70
C ARG A 346 14.74 -8.44 -15.62
N TYR A 347 14.69 -9.63 -15.05
CA TYR A 347 15.60 -10.07 -14.00
C TYR A 347 16.31 -11.33 -14.46
N PHE A 348 17.62 -11.22 -14.67
CA PHE A 348 18.49 -12.32 -15.04
C PHE A 348 19.17 -12.83 -13.78
N PHE A 349 18.69 -13.97 -13.27
CA PHE A 349 19.28 -14.61 -12.11
C PHE A 349 20.42 -15.55 -12.52
N ALA A 350 21.60 -15.31 -11.97
CA ALA A 350 22.77 -16.18 -12.07
C ALA A 350 23.43 -16.26 -10.69
N ARG A 351 23.13 -17.32 -9.93
CA ARG A 351 23.54 -17.48 -8.52
C ARG A 351 25.01 -17.05 -8.29
N PRO A 352 25.32 -16.21 -7.28
CA PRO A 352 24.42 -15.55 -6.31
C PRO A 352 23.87 -14.18 -6.76
N PHE A 353 24.08 -13.79 -8.02
CA PHE A 353 23.79 -12.45 -8.53
C PHE A 353 22.45 -12.39 -9.29
N THR A 354 21.82 -11.22 -9.30
CA THR A 354 20.72 -10.88 -10.22
C THR A 354 21.06 -9.58 -10.94
N LEU A 355 21.05 -9.61 -12.28
CA LEU A 355 21.02 -8.39 -13.07
C LEU A 355 19.55 -8.01 -13.32
N ALA A 356 19.11 -6.89 -12.76
CA ALA A 356 17.78 -6.33 -12.94
C ALA A 356 17.84 -5.13 -13.87
N LEU A 357 17.04 -5.15 -14.94
CA LEU A 357 16.92 -4.06 -15.89
C LEU A 357 15.48 -3.55 -15.90
N ARG A 358 15.32 -2.23 -16.01
CA ARG A 358 14.03 -1.56 -16.16
C ARG A 358 14.11 -0.47 -17.21
N GLY A 359 13.09 -0.40 -18.05
CA GLY A 359 12.77 0.74 -18.90
C GLY A 359 11.33 1.16 -18.63
N LEU A 360 11.12 2.43 -18.29
CA LEU A 360 9.81 3.01 -18.07
C LEU A 360 9.65 4.26 -18.93
N PHE A 361 8.58 4.31 -19.71
CA PHE A 361 8.13 5.50 -20.41
C PHE A 361 6.69 5.80 -20.02
N PHE A 362 6.40 7.06 -19.75
CA PHE A 362 5.04 7.56 -19.64
C PHE A 362 4.97 8.93 -20.27
N GLY A 363 3.90 9.20 -21.03
CA GLY A 363 3.73 10.52 -21.61
C GLY A 363 2.30 10.78 -22.04
N ARG A 364 1.92 12.06 -22.01
CA ARG A 364 0.63 12.54 -22.51
C ARG A 364 0.83 13.45 -23.71
N PHE A 365 -0.01 13.30 -24.71
CA PHE A 365 0.08 13.98 -26.00
C PHE A 365 -1.26 14.59 -26.38
N GLY A 366 -1.27 15.73 -27.08
CA GLY A 366 -2.49 16.43 -27.49
C GLY A 366 -2.63 17.79 -26.83
N ARG A 367 -3.78 18.43 -27.06
CA ARG A 367 -4.08 19.82 -26.66
C ARG A 367 -3.76 20.09 -25.19
N ASP A 368 -4.17 19.15 -24.32
CA ASP A 368 -4.12 19.30 -22.88
C ASP A 368 -3.05 18.40 -22.22
N GLY A 369 -2.10 17.86 -23.01
CA GLY A 369 -1.10 16.91 -22.53
C GLY A 369 -0.14 17.47 -21.48
N ASP A 370 0.06 18.79 -21.48
CA ASP A 370 1.01 19.46 -20.59
C ASP A 370 0.38 20.01 -19.30
N LEU A 371 -0.95 19.86 -19.10
CA LEU A 371 -1.66 20.44 -17.96
C LEU A 371 -1.19 19.95 -16.59
N PHE A 372 -0.81 18.67 -16.47
CA PHE A 372 -0.38 18.09 -15.17
C PHE A 372 1.07 17.62 -15.20
N PRO A 373 2.05 18.49 -14.93
CA PRO A 373 3.44 18.08 -14.95
C PRO A 373 3.71 16.94 -13.97
N LEU A 374 4.60 16.04 -14.36
CA LEU A 374 5.06 14.90 -13.59
C LEU A 374 6.47 15.16 -13.11
N PHE A 375 6.79 14.67 -11.92
CA PHE A 375 8.11 14.81 -11.33
C PHE A 375 8.82 13.45 -11.23
N ILE A 376 9.99 13.33 -11.85
CA ILE A 376 10.75 12.06 -11.86
C ILE A 376 11.80 11.96 -10.73
N GLY A 377 12.03 13.02 -9.97
CA GLY A 377 13.06 13.12 -8.93
C GLY A 377 12.71 12.40 -7.62
N ASN A 378 12.30 11.13 -7.71
CA ASN A 378 12.02 10.28 -6.55
C ASN A 378 12.94 9.04 -6.55
N THR A 379 13.12 8.41 -5.39
CA THR A 379 14.04 7.27 -5.20
C THR A 379 13.60 5.97 -5.89
N ASN A 380 12.39 5.94 -6.46
CA ASN A 380 11.86 4.80 -7.20
C ASN A 380 12.04 4.95 -8.73
N LEU A 381 12.36 6.15 -9.21
CA LEU A 381 12.60 6.45 -10.62
C LEU A 381 14.06 6.86 -10.83
N MET A 382 14.51 7.91 -10.12
CA MET A 382 15.83 8.52 -10.28
C MET A 382 16.46 8.79 -8.91
N ARG A 383 17.37 7.90 -8.48
CA ARG A 383 18.15 8.15 -7.26
C ARG A 383 19.12 9.30 -7.48
N GLY A 384 19.41 10.07 -6.43
CA GLY A 384 20.35 11.20 -6.49
C GLY A 384 19.74 12.54 -6.91
N TYR A 385 18.47 12.56 -7.32
CA TYR A 385 17.76 13.76 -7.82
C TYR A 385 16.51 14.10 -6.99
N THR A 386 16.60 13.99 -5.66
CA THR A 386 15.47 14.34 -4.78
C THR A 386 15.24 15.85 -4.75
N ALA A 387 13.98 16.29 -4.71
CA ALA A 387 13.63 17.72 -4.67
C ALA A 387 14.33 18.45 -3.50
N GLY A 388 14.32 17.86 -2.30
CA GLY A 388 14.97 18.47 -1.12
C GLY A 388 16.47 18.66 -1.28
N SER A 389 17.18 17.69 -1.87
CA SER A 389 18.62 17.81 -2.14
C SER A 389 18.92 18.90 -3.18
N ILE A 390 18.05 19.10 -4.16
CA ILE A 390 18.24 20.11 -5.21
C ILE A 390 17.88 21.51 -4.68
N LEU A 391 16.79 21.61 -3.93
CA LEU A 391 16.37 22.85 -3.28
C LEU A 391 17.49 23.42 -2.41
N ASN A 392 18.08 22.59 -1.55
CA ASN A 392 19.08 23.05 -0.58
C ASN A 392 20.45 23.39 -1.19
N ASN A 393 20.84 22.78 -2.31
CA ASN A 393 22.21 22.92 -2.85
C ASN A 393 22.27 23.80 -4.11
N GLU A 394 21.22 23.81 -4.94
CA GLU A 394 21.20 24.57 -6.20
C GLU A 394 20.17 25.69 -6.20
N CYS A 395 18.97 25.45 -5.68
CA CYS A 395 17.90 26.45 -5.79
C CYS A 395 18.12 27.63 -4.84
N LEU A 396 18.61 27.39 -3.62
CA LEU A 396 18.94 28.47 -2.69
C LEU A 396 20.14 29.32 -3.14
N ALA A 397 21.01 28.75 -3.97
CA ALA A 397 22.17 29.44 -4.55
C ALA A 397 21.83 30.13 -5.89
N ALA A 398 20.62 29.96 -6.42
CA ALA A 398 20.21 30.53 -7.69
C ALA A 398 19.96 32.04 -7.57
N THR A 399 20.57 32.82 -8.46
CA THR A 399 20.38 34.27 -8.58
C THR A 399 19.19 34.65 -9.48
N THR A 400 18.55 33.66 -10.10
CA THR A 400 17.37 33.80 -10.95
C THR A 400 16.10 33.43 -10.18
N SER A 401 14.94 33.90 -10.64
CA SER A 401 13.63 33.67 -10.02
C SER A 401 13.10 32.23 -10.15
N GLY A 402 13.96 31.23 -10.40
CA GLY A 402 13.59 29.83 -10.64
C GLY A 402 14.75 28.86 -10.37
N CYS A 403 14.48 27.55 -10.47
CA CYS A 403 15.49 26.53 -10.21
C CYS A 403 15.65 25.57 -11.41
N PRO A 404 16.52 25.90 -12.38
CA PRO A 404 16.58 25.17 -13.64
C PRO A 404 17.03 23.70 -13.51
N VAL A 405 17.72 23.35 -12.41
CA VAL A 405 18.10 21.95 -12.11
C VAL A 405 16.89 21.14 -11.67
N LEU A 406 15.98 21.73 -10.89
CA LEU A 406 14.74 21.09 -10.48
C LEU A 406 13.77 20.98 -11.66
N ASP A 407 13.70 22.02 -12.49
CA ASP A 407 12.80 22.07 -13.64
C ASP A 407 13.12 21.00 -14.69
N GLN A 408 14.36 20.50 -14.76
CA GLN A 408 14.74 19.38 -15.63
C GLN A 408 14.10 18.04 -15.23
N LEU A 409 13.59 17.91 -14.01
CA LEU A 409 12.91 16.71 -13.52
C LEU A 409 11.39 16.77 -13.72
N ILE A 410 10.89 17.89 -14.28
CA ILE A 410 9.47 18.17 -14.42
C ILE A 410 9.10 18.14 -15.90
N GLY A 411 8.07 17.36 -16.24
CA GLY A 411 7.57 17.28 -17.61
C GLY A 411 6.26 16.51 -17.72
N SER A 412 5.56 16.66 -18.83
CA SER A 412 4.35 15.89 -19.13
C SER A 412 4.64 14.50 -19.70
N ARG A 413 5.90 14.27 -20.06
CA ARG A 413 6.45 13.03 -20.59
C ARG A 413 7.77 12.74 -19.90
N PHE A 414 8.04 11.47 -19.67
CA PHE A 414 9.34 11.05 -19.18
C PHE A 414 9.70 9.64 -19.65
N ALA A 415 11.01 9.39 -19.64
CA ALA A 415 11.61 8.08 -19.85
C ALA A 415 12.68 7.85 -18.79
N VAL A 416 12.72 6.65 -18.22
CA VAL A 416 13.69 6.22 -17.21
C VAL A 416 14.22 4.86 -17.58
N ALA A 417 15.53 4.67 -17.42
CA ALA A 417 16.21 3.40 -17.51
C ALA A 417 17.01 3.15 -16.23
N ASN A 418 16.88 1.96 -15.66
CA ASN A 418 17.61 1.56 -14.46
C ASN A 418 18.28 0.21 -14.69
N ALA A 419 19.53 0.08 -14.26
CA ALA A 419 20.24 -1.19 -14.21
C ALA A 419 20.74 -1.42 -12.79
N GLU A 420 20.50 -2.62 -12.25
CA GLU A 420 20.99 -3.02 -10.93
C GLU A 420 21.66 -4.39 -10.97
N LEU A 421 22.84 -4.49 -10.40
CA LEU A 421 23.47 -5.76 -10.04
C LEU A 421 23.22 -6.01 -8.55
N ARG A 422 22.33 -6.96 -8.25
CA ARG A 422 21.92 -7.34 -6.90
C ARG A 422 22.69 -8.57 -6.42
N PHE A 423 23.04 -8.60 -5.15
CA PHE A 423 23.77 -9.71 -4.50
C PHE A 423 23.41 -9.82 -3.02
N PRO A 424 23.40 -11.04 -2.44
CA PRO A 424 23.17 -11.21 -1.02
C PRO A 424 24.41 -10.75 -0.23
N LEU A 425 24.22 -9.84 0.73
CA LEU A 425 25.25 -9.47 1.70
C LEU A 425 25.27 -10.45 2.87
N THR A 426 24.09 -10.81 3.40
CA THR A 426 23.93 -11.78 4.48
C THR A 426 22.68 -12.63 4.24
N ARG A 427 22.76 -13.94 4.51
CA ARG A 427 21.60 -14.86 4.36
C ARG A 427 20.77 -14.95 5.64
N SER A 428 21.40 -14.81 6.81
CA SER A 428 20.78 -14.68 8.12
C SER A 428 21.86 -14.26 9.11
N LEU A 429 21.72 -13.11 9.78
CA LEU A 429 22.66 -12.72 10.84
C LEU A 429 22.05 -13.15 12.19
N VAL A 430 22.53 -14.25 12.77
CA VAL A 430 22.21 -14.60 14.16
C VAL A 430 23.24 -13.90 15.03
N LEU A 431 22.85 -12.81 15.69
CA LEU A 431 23.72 -12.13 16.65
C LEU A 431 23.86 -13.03 17.87
N GLY A 432 25.00 -13.70 18.07
CA GLY A 432 25.16 -14.71 19.14
C GLY A 432 24.90 -14.24 20.58
N PHE A 433 24.75 -12.94 20.81
CA PHE A 433 24.43 -12.33 22.11
C PHE A 433 22.95 -11.91 22.26
N LEU A 434 22.16 -11.91 21.18
CA LEU A 434 20.75 -11.55 21.19
C LEU A 434 19.98 -12.61 20.37
N PRO A 435 18.88 -13.20 20.86
CA PRO A 435 18.07 -14.16 20.09
C PRO A 435 17.23 -13.45 19.01
N VAL A 436 17.84 -12.54 18.25
CA VAL A 436 17.23 -11.79 17.16
C VAL A 436 18.05 -12.07 15.90
N GLY A 437 17.46 -12.85 14.99
CA GLY A 437 17.99 -13.02 13.64
C GLY A 437 17.63 -11.81 12.79
N LEU A 438 18.62 -11.13 12.20
CA LEU A 438 18.33 -10.09 11.22
C LEU A 438 17.88 -10.74 9.90
N PRO A 439 16.84 -10.19 9.23
CA PRO A 439 16.39 -10.66 7.94
C PRO A 439 17.52 -10.56 6.89
N PRO A 440 17.45 -11.33 5.79
CA PRO A 440 18.46 -11.29 4.74
C PRO A 440 18.71 -9.85 4.25
N ILE A 441 19.98 -9.48 4.17
CA ILE A 441 20.41 -8.18 3.66
C ILE A 441 20.85 -8.35 2.21
N GLU A 442 20.27 -7.56 1.32
CA GLU A 442 20.66 -7.49 -0.09
C GLU A 442 21.49 -6.23 -0.35
N GLY A 443 22.61 -6.39 -1.04
CA GLY A 443 23.36 -5.31 -1.64
C GLY A 443 23.00 -5.15 -3.12
N ALA A 444 23.08 -3.92 -3.63
CA ALA A 444 23.00 -3.69 -5.07
C ALA A 444 23.94 -2.57 -5.51
N ILE A 445 24.48 -2.69 -6.72
CA ILE A 445 25.14 -1.59 -7.43
C ILE A 445 24.19 -1.17 -8.54
N PHE A 446 23.97 0.13 -8.71
CA PHE A 446 22.99 0.62 -9.67
C PHE A 446 23.51 1.76 -10.54
N TYR A 447 22.86 1.90 -11.69
CA TYR A 447 22.98 3.02 -12.61
C TYR A 447 21.58 3.44 -13.07
N ASP A 448 21.26 4.72 -12.89
CA ASP A 448 19.98 5.32 -13.27
C ASP A 448 20.19 6.38 -14.35
N ALA A 449 19.29 6.41 -15.33
CA ALA A 449 19.19 7.47 -16.31
C ALA A 449 17.73 7.86 -16.52
N GLY A 450 17.44 9.15 -16.60
CA GLY A 450 16.08 9.65 -16.73
C GLY A 450 16.01 10.97 -17.46
N LEU A 451 14.91 11.19 -18.18
CA LEU A 451 14.65 12.40 -18.95
C LEU A 451 13.18 12.75 -18.77
N ALA A 452 12.89 13.99 -18.38
CA ALA A 452 11.55 14.55 -18.37
C ALA A 452 11.48 15.73 -19.36
N TRP A 453 10.35 15.87 -20.04
CA TRP A 453 10.14 16.92 -21.02
C TRP A 453 8.66 17.25 -21.24
N ASP A 454 8.41 18.40 -21.86
CA ASP A 454 7.09 18.89 -22.26
C ASP A 454 7.03 19.18 -23.78
N SER A 455 5.94 19.76 -24.29
CA SER A 455 5.81 20.07 -25.72
C SER A 455 6.74 21.17 -26.22
N ARG A 456 7.28 22.02 -25.33
CA ARG A 456 8.16 23.14 -25.65
C ARG A 456 9.63 22.76 -25.61
N SER A 457 9.94 21.60 -25.02
CA SER A 457 11.28 21.13 -24.76
C SER A 457 12.02 20.70 -26.04
N LYS A 458 13.31 21.04 -26.14
CA LYS A 458 14.26 20.53 -27.14
C LYS A 458 15.15 19.47 -26.52
N LEU A 459 15.06 18.24 -27.02
CA LEU A 459 15.83 17.11 -26.49
C LEU A 459 17.23 17.05 -27.10
N VAL A 460 18.26 16.94 -26.24
CA VAL A 460 19.66 16.77 -26.64
C VAL A 460 20.32 15.70 -25.78
N TRP A 461 21.41 15.09 -26.28
CA TRP A 461 22.17 14.09 -25.51
C TRP A 461 23.03 14.69 -24.40
N SER A 462 23.53 15.90 -24.63
CA SER A 462 24.31 16.66 -23.65
C SER A 462 23.97 18.13 -23.83
N ARG A 463 23.71 18.82 -22.72
CA ARG A 463 23.39 20.25 -22.69
C ARG A 463 24.68 21.05 -22.48
N SER A 464 24.89 22.10 -23.27
CA SER A 464 25.96 23.07 -23.05
C SER A 464 25.64 23.98 -21.87
N SER A 465 26.64 24.57 -21.23
CA SER A 465 26.44 25.57 -20.18
C SER A 465 25.73 26.84 -20.67
N THR A 466 25.78 27.10 -21.98
CA THR A 466 25.13 28.23 -22.66
C THR A 466 23.69 27.94 -23.10
N ASP A 467 23.26 26.67 -23.07
CA ASP A 467 21.92 26.30 -23.49
C ASP A 467 20.91 26.62 -22.38
N ASP A 468 19.74 27.12 -22.78
CA ASP A 468 18.62 27.39 -21.89
C ASP A 468 18.16 26.10 -21.19
N ALA A 469 18.25 26.07 -19.86
CA ALA A 469 17.92 24.91 -19.04
C ALA A 469 16.41 24.65 -18.89
N GLU A 470 15.56 25.64 -19.21
CA GLU A 470 14.11 25.49 -19.23
C GLU A 470 13.64 24.80 -20.51
N ILE A 471 14.27 25.10 -21.64
CA ILE A 471 13.88 24.58 -22.96
C ILE A 471 14.69 23.33 -23.33
N VAL A 472 16.01 23.35 -23.16
CA VAL A 472 16.89 22.27 -23.58
C VAL A 472 16.98 21.21 -22.49
N ARG A 473 16.51 19.98 -22.79
CA ARG A 473 16.49 18.85 -21.86
C ARG A 473 17.52 17.80 -22.24
N ALA A 474 18.25 17.30 -21.25
CA ALA A 474 19.25 16.24 -21.43
C ALA A 474 19.05 15.13 -20.38
N PRO A 475 19.45 13.87 -20.68
CA PRO A 475 19.31 12.77 -19.74
C PRO A 475 20.12 13.02 -18.45
N LEU A 476 19.42 12.99 -17.33
CA LEU A 476 19.98 13.03 -15.99
C LEU A 476 20.45 11.63 -15.61
N ARG A 477 21.63 11.53 -14.99
CA ARG A 477 22.27 10.25 -14.69
C ARG A 477 22.77 10.18 -13.26
N SER A 478 22.76 8.99 -12.66
CA SER A 478 23.38 8.73 -11.36
C SER A 478 23.84 7.27 -11.27
N TRP A 479 24.75 7.02 -10.34
CA TRP A 479 25.16 5.66 -9.98
C TRP A 479 25.39 5.57 -8.48
N GLY A 480 25.40 4.35 -7.95
CA GLY A 480 25.59 4.18 -6.53
C GLY A 480 25.51 2.75 -6.04
N GLY A 481 25.56 2.63 -4.71
CA GLY A 481 25.36 1.38 -3.98
C GLY A 481 24.10 1.45 -3.12
N SER A 482 23.44 0.32 -2.93
CA SER A 482 22.22 0.19 -2.15
C SER A 482 22.37 -0.96 -1.16
N ILE A 483 21.92 -0.75 0.08
CA ILE A 483 21.79 -1.80 1.09
C ILE A 483 20.32 -1.88 1.48
N ARG A 484 19.76 -3.09 1.48
CA ARG A 484 18.32 -3.33 1.57
C ARG A 484 18.03 -4.44 2.56
N MET A 485 16.95 -4.27 3.31
CA MET A 485 16.46 -5.31 4.21
C MET A 485 14.93 -5.25 4.32
N ASN A 486 14.30 -6.41 4.45
CA ASN A 486 12.87 -6.49 4.76
C ASN A 486 12.69 -6.49 6.28
N LEU A 487 12.57 -5.30 6.85
CA LEU A 487 12.38 -5.06 8.27
C LEU A 487 10.99 -5.56 8.69
N LEU A 488 10.97 -6.44 9.70
CA LEU A 488 9.74 -7.02 10.30
C LEU A 488 8.85 -7.81 9.33
N GLY A 489 9.32 -8.11 8.10
CA GLY A 489 8.58 -8.87 7.11
C GLY A 489 7.51 -8.10 6.33
N PHE A 490 7.37 -6.78 6.55
CA PHE A 490 6.39 -5.95 5.85
C PHE A 490 6.93 -4.57 5.40
N VAL A 491 8.13 -4.17 5.81
CA VAL A 491 8.75 -2.90 5.39
C VAL A 491 10.10 -3.16 4.73
N VAL A 492 10.21 -2.86 3.44
CA VAL A 492 11.50 -2.89 2.76
C VAL A 492 12.21 -1.55 2.98
N LEU A 493 13.27 -1.58 3.79
CA LEU A 493 14.12 -0.44 4.08
C LEU A 493 15.31 -0.42 3.10
N ARG A 494 15.58 0.74 2.51
CA ARG A 494 16.64 0.96 1.52
C ARG A 494 17.55 2.12 1.93
N PHE A 495 18.85 1.86 1.93
CA PHE A 495 19.90 2.85 2.10
C PHE A 495 20.68 2.98 0.80
N ASP A 496 20.45 4.08 0.08
CA ASP A 496 21.05 4.33 -1.23
C ASP A 496 22.16 5.38 -1.10
N TYR A 497 23.42 4.96 -1.30
CA TYR A 497 24.56 5.87 -1.44
C TYR A 497 24.70 6.23 -2.92
N THR A 498 24.33 7.46 -3.27
CA THR A 498 24.16 7.86 -4.67
C THR A 498 25.07 9.02 -5.04
N LYS A 499 25.75 8.91 -6.19
CA LYS A 499 26.47 9.99 -6.84
C LYS A 499 25.70 10.48 -8.07
N PRO A 500 25.09 11.67 -8.05
CA PRO A 500 24.48 12.25 -9.24
C PRO A 500 25.57 12.75 -10.20
N LEU A 501 25.32 12.68 -11.51
CA LEU A 501 26.31 13.00 -12.56
C LEU A 501 25.95 14.20 -13.42
N SER A 502 24.71 14.71 -13.33
CA SER A 502 24.14 15.69 -14.27
C SER A 502 23.58 16.92 -13.55
N ARG A 503 24.23 17.31 -12.45
CA ARG A 503 23.94 18.53 -11.67
C ARG A 503 25.25 19.14 -11.14
N PRO A 504 25.28 20.45 -10.84
CA PRO A 504 26.48 21.12 -10.31
C PRO A 504 26.98 20.53 -8.99
N HIS A 505 26.09 20.32 -8.02
CA HIS A 505 26.44 19.67 -6.76
C HIS A 505 26.38 18.15 -6.91
N ASN A 506 27.51 17.53 -7.23
CA ASN A 506 27.63 16.12 -7.61
C ASN A 506 28.29 15.22 -6.55
N ASP A 507 28.37 15.71 -5.31
CA ASP A 507 28.91 14.94 -4.20
C ASP A 507 27.98 13.76 -3.87
N PRO A 508 28.54 12.59 -3.54
CA PRO A 508 27.74 11.43 -3.19
C PRO A 508 27.08 11.61 -1.81
N TYR A 509 25.83 11.17 -1.68
CA TYR A 509 25.09 11.28 -0.43
C TYR A 509 24.19 10.07 -0.18
N TRP A 510 23.79 9.92 1.09
CA TRP A 510 22.89 8.85 1.53
C TRP A 510 21.43 9.27 1.43
N THR A 511 20.61 8.38 0.92
CA THR A 511 19.15 8.49 0.97
C THR A 511 18.55 7.28 1.66
N VAL A 512 17.65 7.52 2.61
CA VAL A 512 16.85 6.47 3.25
C VAL A 512 15.46 6.46 2.60
N SER A 513 15.00 5.30 2.16
CA SER A 513 13.65 5.17 1.59
C SER A 513 12.99 3.86 2.02
N LEU A 514 11.65 3.87 1.95
CA LEU A 514 10.80 2.73 2.26
C LEU A 514 10.07 2.29 0.99
N GLY A 515 10.04 0.98 0.76
CA GLY A 515 9.29 0.37 -0.33
C GLY A 515 10.09 -0.65 -1.12
N PRO A 516 9.39 -1.55 -1.83
CA PRO A 516 10.03 -2.59 -2.63
C PRO A 516 10.83 -1.97 -3.78
N THR A 517 11.83 -2.72 -4.25
CA THR A 517 12.55 -2.35 -5.46
C THR A 517 11.83 -2.86 -6.70
N PHE A 518 12.15 -2.27 -7.85
CA PHE A 518 11.46 -2.59 -9.08
C PHE A 518 11.71 -4.01 -9.55
#